data_AF-A0A8E2DEK8-F1
#
_entry.id   AF-A0A8E2DEK8-F1
#
_cell.length_a   1.000
_cell.length_b   1.000
_cell.length_c   1.000
_cell.angle_alpha   90.00
_cell.angle_beta   90.00
_cell.angle_gamma   90.00
#
_symmetry.space_group_name_H-M   'P 1'
#
loop_
_entity.id
_entity.type
_entity.pdbx_description
1 polymer ?
#
loop_
_entity_poly.entity_id
_entity_poly.type
_entity_poly.pdbx_seq_one_letter_code
_entity_poly.pdbx_strand_id
1 'polypeptide(L)'
;MTTTAVPQLVDAQVFSNHAGPGTTAFAETIVTYTDYETAARAACAWANQGKQKVDPTNLELHVRCANVGSHAIPSLLTMTNVPSLVRLDIDSVRPGLLGGNGIHFTAVSLSDDSKKLVAIVKDTPEMDVSSRKELYAKYLDVLEGRSPQFIWRLWETGRAS
;
A
#
# COMPACT_ATOMS: atom_id res chain seq x y z
N MET A 1 13.74 -2.26 28.07
CA MET A 1 12.60 -2.85 27.34
C MET A 1 11.88 -1.71 26.65
N THR A 2 12.09 -1.55 25.34
CA THR A 2 11.55 -0.43 24.56
C THR A 2 10.21 -0.86 23.98
N THR A 3 9.12 -0.30 24.51
CA THR A 3 7.76 -0.47 23.98
C THR A 3 7.69 0.13 22.59
N THR A 4 7.52 -0.71 21.57
CA THR A 4 7.22 -0.29 20.20
C THR A 4 5.84 0.36 20.19
N ALA A 5 5.80 1.68 20.04
CA ALA A 5 4.57 2.43 19.88
C ALA A 5 3.91 2.04 18.54
N VAL A 6 2.70 1.51 18.61
CA VAL A 6 1.82 1.36 17.44
C VAL A 6 1.46 2.78 16.98
N PRO A 7 1.69 3.16 15.71
CA PRO A 7 1.35 4.49 15.22
C PRO A 7 -0.17 4.72 15.35
N GLN A 8 -0.55 5.96 15.69
CA GLN A 8 -1.93 6.33 16.04
C GLN A 8 -2.92 5.92 14.94
N LEU A 9 -3.74 4.93 15.27
CA LEU A 9 -4.87 4.45 14.47
C LEU A 9 -5.95 5.53 14.47
N VAL A 10 -6.26 6.10 13.31
CA VAL A 10 -7.43 6.98 13.13
C VAL A 10 -8.42 6.21 12.24
N ASP A 11 -9.37 5.55 12.89
CA ASP A 11 -10.42 4.73 12.26
C ASP A 11 -9.95 3.50 11.44
N ALA A 12 -9.94 2.34 12.10
CA ALA A 12 -9.91 1.05 11.41
C ALA A 12 -11.35 0.57 11.19
N GLN A 13 -11.75 0.43 9.93
CA GLN A 13 -13.01 -0.22 9.56
C GLN A 13 -12.66 -1.58 8.95
N VAL A 14 -13.02 -2.66 9.64
CA VAL A 14 -12.91 -4.01 9.08
C VAL A 14 -14.11 -4.23 8.17
N PHE A 15 -13.88 -4.19 6.86
CA PHE A 15 -14.89 -4.55 5.87
C PHE A 15 -14.71 -6.02 5.47
N SER A 16 -15.62 -6.88 5.92
CA SER A 16 -15.75 -8.22 5.35
C SER A 16 -16.57 -8.12 4.06
N ASN A 17 -15.90 -8.18 2.91
CA ASN A 17 -16.59 -8.33 1.64
C ASN A 17 -17.25 -9.72 1.57
N HIS A 18 -18.59 -9.78 1.65
CA HIS A 18 -19.33 -11.02 1.38
C HIS A 18 -19.18 -11.38 -0.10
N ALA A 19 -18.24 -12.28 -0.41
CA ALA A 19 -18.12 -12.89 -1.73
C ALA A 19 -19.08 -14.09 -1.84
N GLY A 20 -19.70 -14.26 -3.02
CA GLY A 20 -20.53 -15.43 -3.35
C GLY A 20 -19.75 -16.76 -3.30
N PRO A 21 -20.46 -17.89 -3.40
CA PRO A 21 -19.88 -19.22 -3.17
C PRO A 21 -18.82 -19.51 -4.23
N GLY A 22 -17.56 -19.65 -3.80
CA GLY A 22 -16.42 -20.03 -4.65
C GLY A 22 -15.21 -19.10 -4.59
N THR A 23 -15.29 -17.95 -3.92
CA THR A 23 -14.13 -17.05 -3.75
C THR A 23 -13.76 -17.01 -2.28
N THR A 24 -12.57 -17.50 -1.91
CA THR A 24 -12.02 -17.25 -0.57
C THR A 24 -11.81 -15.74 -0.44
N ALA A 25 -12.70 -15.08 0.29
CA ALA A 25 -12.55 -13.68 0.65
C ALA A 25 -11.25 -13.53 1.45
N PHE A 26 -10.30 -12.75 0.94
CA PHE A 26 -9.14 -12.35 1.73
C PHE A 26 -9.65 -11.51 2.90
N ALA A 27 -9.09 -11.72 4.09
CA ALA A 27 -9.37 -10.85 5.22
C ALA A 27 -8.70 -9.50 4.95
N GLU A 28 -9.47 -8.55 4.42
CA GLU A 28 -9.02 -7.20 4.13
C GLU A 28 -9.26 -6.30 5.35
N THR A 29 -8.18 -5.73 5.86
CA THR A 29 -8.21 -4.70 6.89
C THR A 29 -8.05 -3.35 6.18
N ILE A 30 -9.02 -2.45 6.33
CA ILE A 30 -8.99 -1.13 5.70
C ILE A 30 -8.80 -0.09 6.81
N VAL A 31 -7.75 0.72 6.71
CA VAL A 31 -7.39 1.73 7.71
C VAL A 31 -7.00 3.01 7.02
N THR A 32 -7.51 4.14 7.53
CA THR A 32 -7.11 5.46 7.06
C THR A 32 -5.93 5.96 7.89
N TYR A 33 -4.92 6.53 7.23
CA TYR A 33 -3.75 7.12 7.85
C TYR A 33 -3.60 8.57 7.45
N THR A 34 -3.11 9.39 8.37
CA THR A 34 -3.03 10.85 8.22
C THR A 34 -2.32 11.32 6.95
N ASP A 35 -1.29 10.59 6.52
CA ASP A 35 -0.45 10.97 5.39
C ASP A 35 0.19 9.75 4.70
N TYR A 36 0.84 10.03 3.57
CA TYR A 36 1.57 9.05 2.76
C TYR A 36 2.63 8.28 3.55
N GLU A 37 3.43 8.97 4.37
CA GLU A 37 4.54 8.35 5.09
C GLU A 37 4.04 7.37 6.16
N THR A 38 2.97 7.73 6.86
CA THR A 38 2.35 6.91 7.88
C THR A 38 1.68 5.69 7.24
N ALA A 39 0.98 5.87 6.11
CA ALA A 39 0.38 4.77 5.35
C ALA A 39 1.45 3.79 4.83
N ALA A 40 2.54 4.31 4.26
CA ALA A 40 3.66 3.52 3.75
C ALA A 40 4.32 2.70 4.87
N ARG A 41 4.57 3.33 6.02
CA ARG A 41 5.16 2.66 7.18
C ARG A 41 4.26 1.56 7.73
N ALA A 42 2.96 1.80 7.79
CA ALA A 42 1.99 0.80 8.20
C ALA A 42 1.97 -0.39 7.24
N ALA A 43 2.01 -0.15 5.93
CA ALA A 43 2.09 -1.18 4.91
C ALA A 43 3.36 -2.03 5.03
N CYS A 44 4.54 -1.41 5.21
CA CYS A 44 5.79 -2.13 5.48
C CYS A 44 5.71 -2.94 6.78
N ALA A 45 5.19 -2.37 7.87
CA ALA A 45 5.04 -3.07 9.15
C ALA A 45 4.09 -4.27 9.04
N TRP A 46 3.00 -4.14 8.28
CA TRP A 46 2.07 -5.23 7.99
C TRP A 46 2.75 -6.36 7.21
N ALA A 47 3.47 -6.04 6.15
CA ALA A 47 4.23 -7.02 5.38
C ALA A 47 5.28 -7.75 6.24
N ASN A 48 5.91 -7.02 7.17
CA ASN A 48 6.89 -7.52 8.13
C ASN A 48 6.29 -8.20 9.38
N GLN A 49 4.97 -8.39 9.46
CA GLN A 49 4.36 -8.96 10.65
C GLN A 49 4.60 -10.48 10.77
N GLY A 50 4.52 -10.98 12.00
CA GLY A 50 4.71 -12.41 12.30
C GLY A 50 6.18 -12.83 12.37
N LYS A 51 6.43 -14.11 12.10
CA LYS A 51 7.74 -14.76 12.28
C LYS A 51 8.67 -14.56 11.10
N GLN A 52 8.14 -14.52 9.88
CA GLN A 52 8.92 -14.21 8.69
C GLN A 52 9.14 -12.71 8.60
N LYS A 53 10.33 -12.31 8.17
CA LYS A 53 10.71 -10.92 7.96
C LYS A 53 11.13 -10.73 6.52
N VAL A 54 10.75 -9.59 5.98
CA VAL A 54 11.16 -9.13 4.67
C VAL A 54 12.66 -8.87 4.70
N ASP A 55 13.37 -9.50 3.78
CA ASP A 55 14.76 -9.18 3.49
C ASP A 55 14.78 -8.24 2.27
N PRO A 56 15.16 -6.95 2.45
CA PRO A 56 15.18 -5.99 1.36
C PRO A 56 16.07 -6.41 0.18
N THR A 57 17.11 -7.22 0.42
CA THR A 57 18.05 -7.64 -0.63
C THR A 57 17.40 -8.58 -1.65
N ASN A 58 16.33 -9.27 -1.26
CA ASN A 58 15.55 -10.18 -2.10
C ASN A 58 14.32 -9.51 -2.72
N LEU A 59 14.18 -8.19 -2.59
CA LEU A 59 13.07 -7.46 -3.19
C LEU A 59 13.35 -7.15 -4.66
N GLU A 60 12.35 -7.37 -5.48
CA GLU A 60 12.33 -6.95 -6.88
C GLU A 60 11.28 -5.87 -7.10
N LEU A 61 11.60 -4.87 -7.91
CA LEU A 61 10.66 -3.83 -8.31
C LEU A 61 9.95 -4.28 -9.59
N HIS A 62 8.64 -4.50 -9.53
CA HIS A 62 7.85 -4.57 -10.76
C HIS A 62 7.04 -3.29 -10.96
N VAL A 63 7.20 -2.74 -12.15
CA VAL A 63 6.40 -1.62 -12.63
C VAL A 63 5.36 -2.21 -13.58
N ARG A 64 4.09 -2.23 -13.18
CA ARG A 64 2.99 -2.49 -14.12
C ARG A 64 2.50 -1.16 -14.68
N CYS A 65 2.51 -1.01 -15.99
CA CYS A 65 1.69 0.01 -16.64
C CYS A 65 0.23 -0.42 -16.54
N ALA A 66 -0.61 0.39 -15.87
CA ALA A 66 -2.04 0.24 -16.05
C ALA A 66 -2.36 0.63 -17.49
N ASN A 67 -2.93 -0.30 -18.25
CA ASN A 67 -3.52 -0.01 -19.55
C ASN A 67 -4.68 0.97 -19.34
N VAL A 68 -4.44 2.26 -19.61
CA VAL A 68 -5.21 3.25 -20.39
C VAL A 68 -4.75 4.64 -19.92
N GLY A 69 -3.92 5.31 -20.72
CA GLY A 69 -3.61 6.74 -20.56
C GLY A 69 -2.60 7.08 -19.46
N SER A 70 -1.33 6.77 -19.74
CA SER A 70 -0.12 7.44 -19.24
C SER A 70 -0.06 7.72 -17.75
N HIS A 71 0.47 6.79 -16.96
CA HIS A 71 1.47 6.98 -15.89
C HIS A 71 1.96 5.57 -15.52
N ALA A 72 3.27 5.32 -15.57
CA ALA A 72 3.85 4.05 -15.14
C ALA A 72 3.64 3.92 -13.62
N ILE A 73 3.09 2.81 -13.13
CA ILE A 73 2.90 2.61 -11.69
C ILE A 73 4.09 1.82 -11.15
N PRO A 74 4.96 2.36 -10.28
CA PRO A 74 5.90 1.57 -9.48
C PRO A 74 5.08 0.72 -8.51
N SER A 75 4.77 -0.52 -8.90
CA SER A 75 3.65 -1.25 -8.29
C SER A 75 4.04 -2.44 -7.44
N LEU A 76 5.28 -2.88 -7.33
CA LEU A 76 5.50 -4.17 -6.70
C LEU A 76 6.89 -4.22 -6.08
N LEU A 77 6.96 -4.39 -4.77
CA LEU A 77 8.06 -5.09 -4.15
C LEU A 77 7.63 -6.56 -4.04
N THR A 78 8.26 -7.45 -4.79
CA THR A 78 7.98 -8.90 -4.75
C THR A 78 9.12 -9.64 -4.07
N MET A 79 8.75 -10.78 -3.49
CA MET A 79 9.68 -11.88 -3.24
C MET A 79 9.22 -13.04 -4.13
N THR A 80 10.13 -13.95 -4.48
CA THR A 80 9.92 -15.11 -5.38
C THR A 80 8.67 -15.96 -5.12
N ASN A 81 8.06 -15.89 -3.92
CA ASN A 81 6.86 -16.65 -3.53
C ASN A 81 5.62 -15.80 -3.19
N VAL A 82 5.68 -14.47 -3.26
CA VAL A 82 4.53 -13.57 -2.98
C VAL A 82 4.40 -12.55 -4.10
N PRO A 83 3.31 -12.60 -4.89
CA PRO A 83 3.19 -11.82 -6.12
C PRO A 83 3.10 -10.31 -5.89
N SER A 84 2.82 -9.80 -4.68
CA SER A 84 2.86 -8.37 -4.34
C SER A 84 2.93 -8.17 -2.82
N LEU A 85 4.10 -7.84 -2.27
CA LEU A 85 4.26 -7.67 -0.82
C LEU A 85 3.73 -6.32 -0.33
N VAL A 86 4.15 -5.23 -0.98
CA VAL A 86 3.63 -3.87 -0.78
C VAL A 86 3.50 -3.19 -2.14
N ARG A 87 2.37 -2.51 -2.35
CA ARG A 87 2.04 -1.77 -3.57
C ARG A 87 1.43 -0.42 -3.22
N LEU A 88 1.76 0.61 -4.00
CA LEU A 88 1.12 1.93 -3.96
C LEU A 88 0.13 2.05 -5.12
N ASP A 89 -1.15 2.25 -4.82
CA ASP A 89 -2.27 2.26 -5.76
C ASP A 89 -3.02 3.61 -5.75
N ILE A 90 -3.77 3.86 -6.83
CA ILE A 90 -4.73 4.96 -6.95
C ILE A 90 -6.03 4.46 -7.59
N ASP A 91 -7.17 4.82 -7.00
CA ASP A 91 -8.49 4.58 -7.59
C ASP A 91 -8.99 5.75 -8.44
N SER A 92 -9.77 5.42 -9.47
CA SER A 92 -10.46 6.39 -10.34
C SER A 92 -11.91 6.68 -9.92
N VAL A 93 -12.35 6.14 -8.78
CA VAL A 93 -13.70 6.37 -8.23
C VAL A 93 -13.85 7.83 -7.80
N ARG A 94 -14.95 8.47 -8.20
CA ARG A 94 -15.25 9.87 -7.85
C ARG A 94 -15.59 10.02 -6.36
N PRO A 95 -15.31 11.19 -5.75
CA PRO A 95 -15.73 11.50 -4.38
C PRO A 95 -17.20 11.23 -4.12
N GLY A 96 -17.54 10.79 -2.90
CA GLY A 96 -18.90 10.47 -2.48
C GLY A 96 -19.49 9.17 -3.07
N LEU A 97 -18.75 8.42 -3.89
CA LEU A 97 -19.17 7.09 -4.35
C LEU A 97 -18.58 5.99 -3.45
N LEU A 98 -19.40 4.99 -3.13
CA LEU A 98 -18.96 3.83 -2.35
C LEU A 98 -17.84 3.06 -3.07
N GLY A 99 -16.85 2.61 -2.30
CA GLY A 99 -15.77 1.73 -2.77
C GLY A 99 -14.55 2.42 -3.37
N GLY A 100 -14.43 3.75 -3.28
CA GLY A 100 -13.21 4.46 -3.65
C GLY A 100 -12.25 4.63 -2.48
N ASN A 101 -11.05 4.06 -2.55
CA ASN A 101 -10.01 4.17 -1.51
C ASN A 101 -9.02 5.30 -1.76
N GLY A 102 -9.19 6.09 -2.83
CA GLY A 102 -8.29 7.19 -3.17
C GLY A 102 -6.87 6.69 -3.48
N ILE A 103 -5.85 7.33 -2.92
CA ILE A 103 -4.47 6.84 -2.93
C ILE A 103 -4.27 5.96 -1.71
N HIS A 104 -3.75 4.75 -1.90
CA HIS A 104 -3.59 3.79 -0.81
C HIS A 104 -2.42 2.84 -1.03
N PHE A 105 -1.91 2.28 0.06
CA PHE A 105 -0.99 1.15 0.01
C PHE A 105 -1.76 -0.16 0.20
N THR A 106 -1.49 -1.14 -0.65
CA THR A 106 -1.92 -2.52 -0.46
C THR A 106 -0.72 -3.33 0.06
N ALA A 107 -0.85 -3.97 1.23
CA ALA A 107 0.18 -4.84 1.79
C ALA A 107 -0.34 -6.25 2.08
N VAL A 108 0.46 -7.26 1.74
CA VAL A 108 0.22 -8.66 2.07
C VAL A 108 1.17 -9.06 3.19
N SER A 109 0.67 -9.81 4.17
CA SER A 109 1.50 -10.32 5.26
C SER A 109 2.39 -11.47 4.78
N LEU A 110 3.70 -11.35 4.91
CA LEU A 110 4.63 -12.41 4.49
C LEU A 110 4.40 -13.71 5.27
N SER A 111 4.04 -13.61 6.54
CA SER A 111 3.74 -14.77 7.38
C SER A 111 2.34 -15.38 7.15
N ASP A 112 1.46 -14.71 6.40
CA ASP A 112 0.06 -15.11 6.19
C ASP A 112 -0.53 -14.33 4.99
N ASP A 113 -0.39 -14.88 3.78
CA ASP A 113 -0.77 -14.21 2.54
C ASP A 113 -2.30 -14.08 2.34
N SER A 114 -3.09 -14.70 3.22
CA SER A 114 -4.54 -14.53 3.29
C SER A 114 -4.97 -13.18 3.90
N LYS A 115 -4.04 -12.48 4.56
CA LYS A 115 -4.26 -11.21 5.25
C LYS A 115 -3.71 -10.02 4.48
N LYS A 116 -4.59 -9.07 4.20
CA LYS A 116 -4.27 -7.86 3.44
C LYS A 116 -4.60 -6.61 4.25
N LEU A 117 -3.74 -5.60 4.13
CA LEU A 117 -4.00 -4.25 4.60
C LEU A 117 -4.19 -3.33 3.39
N VAL A 118 -5.22 -2.51 3.43
CA VAL A 118 -5.43 -1.34 2.58
C VAL A 118 -5.26 -0.11 3.46
N ALA A 119 -4.08 0.52 3.34
CA ALA A 119 -3.71 1.71 4.10
C ALA A 119 -3.99 2.97 3.27
N ILE A 120 -5.14 3.59 3.51
CA ILE A 120 -5.64 4.75 2.77
C ILE A 120 -4.94 6.02 3.23
N VAL A 121 -4.46 6.84 2.30
CA VAL A 121 -3.99 8.19 2.61
C VAL A 121 -5.22 9.09 2.81
N LYS A 122 -5.31 9.72 3.97
CA LYS A 122 -6.42 10.61 4.37
C LYS A 122 -6.69 11.68 3.31
N ASP A 123 -7.94 12.10 3.22
CA ASP A 123 -8.48 13.13 2.32
C ASP A 123 -8.44 12.76 0.83
N THR A 124 -7.62 11.78 0.42
CA THR A 124 -7.50 11.37 -0.99
C THR A 124 -8.75 10.72 -1.59
N PRO A 125 -9.63 10.00 -0.86
CA PRO A 125 -10.90 9.53 -1.40
C PRO A 125 -11.87 10.66 -1.79
N GLU A 126 -11.80 11.80 -1.10
CA GLU A 126 -12.66 12.97 -1.33
C GLU A 126 -12.08 13.95 -2.36
N MET A 127 -10.79 13.80 -2.74
CA MET A 127 -10.20 14.56 -3.84
C MET A 127 -10.82 14.18 -5.18
N ASP A 128 -11.00 15.16 -6.06
CA ASP A 128 -11.35 14.87 -7.45
C ASP A 128 -10.27 14.01 -8.13
N VAL A 129 -10.68 13.28 -9.16
CA VAL A 129 -9.82 12.27 -9.81
C VAL A 129 -8.57 12.90 -10.44
N SER A 130 -8.64 14.14 -10.94
CA SER A 130 -7.51 14.79 -11.58
C SER A 130 -6.47 15.21 -10.55
N SER A 131 -6.87 15.93 -9.50
CA SER A 131 -5.99 16.31 -8.40
C SER A 131 -5.35 15.11 -7.71
N ARG A 132 -6.11 14.01 -7.57
CA ARG A 132 -5.60 12.75 -7.03
C ARG A 132 -4.51 12.14 -7.91
N LYS A 133 -4.70 12.14 -9.23
CA LYS A 133 -3.68 11.65 -10.18
C LYS A 133 -2.41 12.49 -10.14
N GLU A 134 -2.54 13.81 -10.04
CA GLU A 134 -1.38 14.70 -9.91
C GLU A 134 -0.61 14.46 -8.61
N LEU A 135 -1.31 14.31 -7.48
CA LEU A 135 -0.67 13.98 -6.21
C LEU A 135 0.03 12.62 -6.27
N TYR A 136 -0.62 11.63 -6.89
CA TYR A 136 -0.06 10.31 -7.07
C TYR A 136 1.23 10.34 -7.91
N ALA A 137 1.23 11.06 -9.04
CA ALA A 137 2.42 11.23 -9.87
C ALA A 137 3.60 11.82 -9.07
N LYS A 138 3.36 12.82 -8.21
CA LYS A 138 4.39 13.36 -7.31
C LYS A 138 4.97 12.32 -6.36
N TYR A 139 4.16 11.38 -5.87
CA TYR A 139 4.67 10.26 -5.07
C TYR A 139 5.54 9.32 -5.91
N LEU A 140 5.20 9.10 -7.17
CA LEU A 140 5.96 8.23 -8.06
C LEU A 140 7.31 8.83 -8.47
N ASP A 141 7.37 10.14 -8.69
CA ASP A 141 8.60 10.85 -9.07
C ASP A 141 9.74 10.63 -8.05
N VAL A 142 9.41 10.53 -6.76
CA VAL A 142 10.39 10.26 -5.69
C VAL A 142 10.97 8.84 -5.79
N LEU A 143 10.22 7.91 -6.38
CA LEU A 143 10.59 6.50 -6.52
C LEU A 143 11.28 6.20 -7.86
N GLU A 144 11.20 7.11 -8.83
CA GLU A 144 11.72 6.88 -10.18
C GLU A 144 13.23 6.59 -10.18
N GLY A 145 13.63 5.53 -10.89
CA GLY A 145 15.02 5.10 -11.00
C GLY A 145 15.65 4.58 -9.70
N ARG A 146 14.87 4.42 -8.62
CA ARG A 146 15.37 3.94 -7.32
C ARG A 146 15.33 2.41 -7.24
N SER A 147 16.26 1.84 -6.48
CA SER A 147 16.30 0.39 -6.25
C SER A 147 15.16 -0.07 -5.33
N PRO A 148 14.75 -1.36 -5.41
CA PRO A 148 13.76 -1.93 -4.49
C PRO A 148 14.13 -1.75 -3.01
N GLN A 149 15.41 -1.87 -2.68
CA GLN A 149 15.95 -1.68 -1.32
C GLN A 149 15.74 -0.24 -0.84
N PHE A 150 15.99 0.74 -1.73
CA PHE A 150 15.80 2.15 -1.42
C PHE A 150 14.32 2.45 -1.18
N ILE A 151 13.44 1.97 -2.05
CA ILE A 151 11.99 2.19 -1.94
C ILE A 151 11.47 1.57 -0.64
N TRP A 152 11.85 0.33 -0.33
CA TRP A 152 11.49 -0.30 0.94
C TRP A 152 11.94 0.53 2.14
N ARG A 153 13.20 0.97 2.17
CA ARG A 153 13.75 1.77 3.27
C ARG A 153 13.03 3.11 3.42
N LEU A 154 12.74 3.77 2.29
CA LEU A 154 11.99 5.02 2.27
C LEU A 154 10.60 4.83 2.88
N TRP A 155 9.86 3.81 2.46
CA TRP A 155 8.53 3.52 3.00
C TRP A 155 8.54 3.08 4.46
N GLU A 156 9.52 2.26 4.86
CA GLU A 156 9.65 1.79 6.23
C GLU A 156 10.04 2.91 7.21
N THR A 157 10.92 3.83 6.80
CA THR A 157 11.55 4.78 7.72
C THR A 157 11.19 6.24 7.48
N GLY A 158 10.61 6.58 6.33
CA GLY A 158 10.45 7.96 5.85
C GLY A 158 11.77 8.62 5.45
N ARG A 159 12.86 7.86 5.28
CA ARG A 159 14.21 8.41 5.00
C ARG A 159 14.75 7.91 3.66
N ALA A 160 15.11 8.86 2.81
CA ALA A 160 15.88 8.65 1.59
C ALA A 160 17.39 8.73 1.91
N SER A 161 18.04 7.60 2.20
CA SER A 161 19.49 7.55 2.46
C SER A 161 20.11 6.28 1.94
#